data_AF-A0AAJ3NP93-F1
#
_entry.id   AF-A0AAJ3NP93-F1
#
_cell.length_a   1.000
_cell.length_b   1.000
_cell.length_c   1.000
_cell.angle_alpha   90.00
_cell.angle_beta   90.00
_cell.angle_gamma   90.00
#
_symmetry.space_group_name_H-M   'P 1'
#
loop_
_entity.id
_entity.type
_entity.pdbx_description
1 polymer ?
#
loop_
_entity_poly.entity_id
_entity_poly.type
_entity_poly.pdbx_seq_one_letter_code
_entity_poly.pdbx_strand_id
1 'polypeptide(L)'
;MSHRTPVRHGEILLLPVAAAPGGQVEEVLSCIVGHSESGHHHVLESDKAFAQIVAMNGDLFVDLPAPTPLRHHKSNQQHRELTVSAGAWKVIRKTEFDVRSTVRPRRIVAD
;
A
#
# COMPACT_ATOMS: atom_id res chain seq x y z
N MET A 1 15.08 12.43 5.21
CA MET A 1 14.17 11.26 5.07
C MET A 1 12.76 11.78 4.95
N SER A 2 11.99 11.33 3.96
CA SER A 2 10.62 11.80 3.77
C SER A 2 9.76 11.34 4.96
N HIS A 3 9.13 12.26 5.70
CA HIS A 3 8.28 12.00 6.88
C HIS A 3 6.90 11.41 6.49
N ARG A 4 6.85 10.56 5.46
CA ARG A 4 5.60 9.94 5.00
C ARG A 4 5.06 9.02 6.10
N THR A 5 3.77 9.13 6.38
CA THR A 5 3.06 8.23 7.31
C THR A 5 2.57 7.01 6.53
N PRO A 6 2.61 5.80 7.11
CA PRO A 6 2.02 4.63 6.48
C PRO A 6 0.54 4.85 6.15
N VAL A 7 0.12 4.42 4.96
CA VAL A 7 -1.28 4.56 4.50
C VAL A 7 -1.96 3.21 4.61
N ARG A 8 -3.04 3.14 5.39
CA ARG A 8 -3.85 1.92 5.56
C ARG A 8 -5.21 2.08 4.89
N HIS A 9 -5.60 1.10 4.08
CA HIS A 9 -6.90 1.07 3.42
C HIS A 9 -7.39 -0.38 3.33
N GLY A 10 -8.46 -0.71 4.08
CA GLY A 10 -8.98 -2.08 4.15
C GLY A 10 -7.91 -3.11 4.56
N GLU A 11 -7.58 -3.99 3.64
CA GLU A 11 -6.59 -5.07 3.77
C GLU A 11 -5.18 -4.71 3.33
N ILE A 12 -4.93 -3.47 2.89
CA ILE A 12 -3.59 -3.04 2.48
C ILE A 12 -2.96 -2.07 3.49
N LEU A 13 -1.64 -2.13 3.57
CA LEU A 13 -0.78 -1.15 4.21
C LEU A 13 0.31 -0.76 3.21
N LEU A 14 0.37 0.52 2.85
CA LEU A 14 1.48 1.10 2.11
C LEU A 14 2.49 1.65 3.12
N LEU A 15 3.66 1.02 3.19
CA LEU A 15 4.75 1.42 4.06
C LEU A 15 5.75 2.27 3.26
N PRO A 16 6.04 3.52 3.65
CA PRO A 16 6.99 4.34 2.92
C PRO A 16 8.40 3.77 3.08
N VAL A 17 9.12 3.68 1.97
CA VAL A 17 10.52 3.26 1.94
C VAL A 17 11.38 4.36 1.33
N ALA A 18 12.69 4.34 1.63
CA ALA A 18 13.62 5.30 1.07
C ALA A 18 13.80 5.11 -0.44
N ALA A 19 13.87 3.86 -0.88
CA ALA A 19 13.88 3.43 -2.28
C ALA A 19 13.33 2.00 -2.36
N ALA A 20 12.75 1.64 -3.50
CA ALA A 20 12.41 0.25 -3.80
C ALA A 20 13.71 -0.55 -4.10
N PRO A 21 13.80 -1.81 -3.69
CA PRO A 21 14.90 -2.68 -4.10
C PRO A 21 14.84 -2.98 -5.60
N GLY A 22 15.95 -3.45 -6.17
CA GLY A 22 15.95 -3.96 -7.55
C GLY A 22 15.02 -5.16 -7.73
N GLY A 23 14.48 -5.30 -8.94
CA GLY A 23 13.51 -6.34 -9.26
C GLY A 23 13.01 -6.21 -10.70
N GLN A 24 11.91 -6.90 -11.01
CA GLN A 24 11.18 -6.66 -12.25
C GLN A 24 10.41 -5.35 -12.12
N VAL A 25 10.60 -4.45 -13.09
CA VAL A 25 9.96 -3.13 -13.11
C VAL A 25 9.04 -3.05 -14.31
N GLU A 26 7.82 -2.59 -14.07
CA GLU A 26 6.83 -2.28 -15.10
C GLU A 26 6.31 -0.86 -14.88
N GLU A 27 6.25 -0.06 -15.94
CA GLU A 27 5.63 1.26 -15.90
C GLU A 27 4.13 1.13 -16.17
N VAL A 28 3.31 1.51 -15.19
CA VAL A 28 1.86 1.31 -15.24
C VAL A 28 1.12 2.61 -14.90
N LEU A 29 -0.12 2.73 -15.39
CA LEU A 29 -1.05 3.79 -14.98
C LEU A 29 -2.01 3.32 -13.88
N SER A 30 -2.09 2.01 -13.67
CA SER A 30 -2.95 1.38 -12.68
C SER A 30 -2.23 0.17 -12.07
N CYS A 31 -2.30 0.05 -10.75
CA CYS A 31 -1.71 -1.09 -10.03
C CYS A 31 -2.67 -1.56 -8.93
N ILE A 32 -3.06 -2.83 -8.99
CA ILE A 32 -3.84 -3.47 -7.92
C ILE A 32 -2.90 -3.79 -6.76
N VAL A 33 -3.08 -3.07 -5.65
CA VAL A 33 -2.26 -3.22 -4.45
C VAL A 33 -2.87 -4.15 -3.41
N GLY A 34 -4.17 -4.48 -3.55
CA GLY A 34 -4.82 -5.48 -2.73
C GLY A 34 -6.17 -5.92 -3.26
N HIS A 35 -6.57 -7.09 -2.78
CA HIS A 35 -7.85 -7.72 -3.07
C HIS A 35 -8.55 -8.04 -1.75
N SER A 36 -9.82 -7.72 -1.65
CA SER A 36 -10.63 -8.05 -0.47
C SER A 36 -11.24 -9.42 -0.65
N GLU A 37 -11.46 -10.11 0.46
CA GLU A 37 -12.15 -11.42 0.48
C GLU A 37 -13.57 -11.33 -0.11
N SER A 38 -14.19 -10.15 -0.08
CA SER A 38 -15.48 -9.86 -0.70
C SER A 38 -15.44 -9.56 -2.22
N GLY A 39 -14.26 -9.59 -2.86
CA GLY A 39 -14.12 -9.46 -4.31
C GLY A 39 -13.95 -8.02 -4.85
N HIS A 40 -13.51 -7.07 -4.01
CA HIS A 40 -13.18 -5.70 -4.44
C HIS A 40 -11.67 -5.45 -4.45
N HIS A 41 -11.22 -4.51 -5.29
CA HIS A 41 -9.81 -4.16 -5.44
C HIS A 41 -9.47 -2.81 -4.81
N HIS A 42 -8.29 -2.74 -4.19
CA HIS A 42 -7.60 -1.48 -3.91
C HIS A 42 -6.62 -1.22 -5.03
N VAL A 43 -6.79 -0.08 -5.70
CA VAL A 43 -6.09 0.23 -6.94
C VAL A 43 -5.46 1.61 -6.81
N LEU A 44 -4.17 1.70 -7.11
CA LEU A 44 -3.51 2.99 -7.38
C LEU A 44 -3.75 3.33 -8.84
N GLU A 45 -4.35 4.48 -9.12
CA GLU A 45 -4.63 4.96 -10.48
C GLU A 45 -4.07 6.36 -10.68
N SER A 46 -3.38 6.58 -11.80
CA SER A 46 -2.70 7.82 -12.11
C SER A 46 -2.74 8.12 -13.60
N ASP A 47 -2.89 9.39 -13.96
CA ASP A 47 -2.73 9.85 -15.34
C ASP A 47 -1.26 9.90 -15.79
N LYS A 48 -0.33 9.69 -14.85
CA LYS A 48 1.12 9.59 -15.08
C LYS A 48 1.59 8.18 -14.75
N ALA A 49 2.42 7.62 -15.63
CA ALA A 49 3.05 6.32 -15.41
C ALA A 49 3.87 6.34 -14.11
N PHE A 50 3.83 5.23 -13.39
CA PHE A 50 4.60 4.99 -12.18
C PHE A 50 5.15 3.57 -12.20
N ALA A 51 6.25 3.36 -11.47
CA ALA A 51 6.90 2.07 -11.45
C ALA A 51 6.16 1.12 -10.50
N GLN A 52 5.71 -0.02 -11.02
CA GLN A 52 5.39 -1.21 -10.26
C GLN A 52 6.64 -2.11 -10.23
N ILE A 53 7.04 -2.53 -9.03
CA ILE A 53 8.31 -3.23 -8.83
C ILE A 53 8.06 -4.51 -8.04
N VAL A 54 8.33 -5.67 -8.64
CA VAL A 54 8.33 -6.97 -7.96
C VAL A 54 9.78 -7.32 -7.63
N ALA A 55 10.11 -7.25 -6.34
CA ALA A 55 11.44 -7.57 -5.84
C ALA A 55 11.73 -9.08 -5.96
N MET A 56 13.00 -9.46 -5.90
CA MET A 56 13.42 -10.87 -6.02
C MET A 56 12.80 -11.80 -4.96
N ASN A 57 12.41 -11.25 -3.80
CA ASN A 57 11.75 -11.98 -2.73
C ASN A 57 10.21 -12.07 -2.90
N GLY A 58 9.67 -11.55 -4.01
CA GLY A 58 8.24 -11.52 -4.29
C GLY A 58 7.48 -10.33 -3.68
N ASP A 59 8.15 -9.48 -2.90
CA ASP A 59 7.51 -8.27 -2.36
C ASP A 59 7.14 -7.30 -3.50
N LEU A 60 5.96 -6.70 -3.37
CA LEU A 60 5.49 -5.66 -4.28
C LEU A 60 5.83 -4.26 -3.73
N PHE A 61 6.38 -3.42 -4.59
CA PHE A 61 6.63 -2.01 -4.37
C PHE A 61 6.02 -1.17 -5.48
N VAL A 62 5.77 0.10 -5.18
CA VAL A 62 5.42 1.13 -6.17
C VAL A 62 6.28 2.36 -5.94
N ASP A 63 6.70 3.04 -7.02
CA ASP A 63 7.35 4.35 -6.95
C ASP A 63 6.52 5.39 -7.68
N LEU A 64 5.89 6.27 -6.89
CA LEU A 64 4.90 7.22 -7.38
C LEU A 64 5.56 8.57 -7.70
N PRO A 65 5.51 9.07 -8.94
CA PRO A 65 6.14 10.35 -9.29
C PRO A 65 5.36 11.57 -8.77
N ALA A 66 4.10 11.37 -8.38
CA ALA A 66 3.19 12.40 -7.89
C ALA A 66 2.24 11.81 -6.83
N PRO A 67 1.50 12.64 -6.08
CA PRO A 67 0.41 12.14 -5.26
C PRO A 67 -0.61 11.36 -6.09
N THR A 68 -0.88 10.12 -5.73
CA THR A 68 -1.70 9.18 -6.51
C THR A 68 -2.93 8.73 -5.71
N PRO A 69 -4.14 8.82 -6.27
CA PRO A 69 -5.34 8.25 -5.68
C PRO A 69 -5.24 6.74 -5.47
N LEU A 70 -5.55 6.30 -4.25
CA LEU A 70 -5.84 4.92 -3.90
C LEU A 70 -7.36 4.75 -3.84
N ARG A 71 -7.90 4.04 -4.82
CA ARG A 71 -9.32 3.81 -5.01
C ARG A 71 -9.72 2.44 -4.51
N HIS A 72 -10.90 2.37 -3.90
CA HIS A 72 -11.56 1.13 -3.53
C HIS A 72 -12.74 0.90 -4.49
N HIS A 73 -12.59 -0.05 -5.41
CA HIS A 73 -13.60 -0.34 -6.43
C HIS A 73 -14.68 -1.27 -5.87
N LYS A 74 -15.63 -0.70 -5.13
CA LYS A 74 -16.86 -1.38 -4.67
C LYS A 74 -18.07 -0.83 -5.40
N SER A 75 -18.90 -1.72 -5.95
CA SER A 75 -20.00 -1.42 -6.88
C SER A 75 -21.04 -0.43 -6.35
N ASN A 76 -21.24 -0.33 -5.02
CA ASN A 76 -22.32 0.46 -4.42
C ASN A 76 -21.88 1.46 -3.33
N GLN A 77 -20.59 1.56 -3.01
CA GLN A 77 -20.07 2.54 -2.05
C GLN A 77 -18.64 2.92 -2.43
N GLN A 78 -18.46 4.12 -2.97
CA GLN A 78 -17.15 4.75 -3.04
C GLN A 78 -16.74 5.08 -1.60
N HIS A 79 -15.85 4.28 -1.03
CA HIS A 79 -15.16 4.71 0.18
C HIS A 79 -14.32 5.95 -0.13
N ARG A 80 -14.10 6.78 0.88
CA ARG A 80 -13.26 7.99 0.83
C ARG A 80 -11.95 7.68 0.09
N GLU A 81 -11.77 8.29 -1.08
CA GLU A 81 -10.52 8.21 -1.84
C GLU A 81 -9.37 8.70 -0.95
N LEU A 82 -8.34 7.88 -0.83
CA LEU A 82 -7.13 8.27 -0.12
C LEU A 82 -6.10 8.71 -1.14
N THR A 83 -5.44 9.84 -0.88
CA THR A 83 -4.30 10.26 -1.70
C THR A 83 -3.01 9.75 -1.07
N VAL A 84 -2.25 8.95 -1.82
CA VAL A 84 -0.93 8.47 -1.43
C VAL A 84 0.11 9.46 -1.94
N SER A 85 0.97 9.98 -1.08
CA SER A 85 2.01 10.94 -1.50
C SER A 85 3.05 10.30 -2.42
N ALA A 86 3.70 11.13 -3.24
CA ALA A 86 4.81 10.70 -4.10
C ALA A 86 5.93 9.97 -3.34
N GLY A 87 6.67 9.14 -4.05
CA GLY A 87 7.83 8.36 -3.61
C GLY A 87 7.58 6.86 -3.56
N ALA A 88 8.59 6.13 -3.07
CA ALA A 88 8.57 4.67 -3.01
C ALA A 88 7.80 4.12 -1.80
N TRP A 89 6.99 3.09 -2.03
CA TRP A 89 6.16 2.42 -1.03
C TRP A 89 6.27 0.90 -1.18
N LYS A 90 6.40 0.19 -0.05
CA LYS A 90 6.17 -1.25 0.02
C LYS A 90 4.68 -1.52 0.19
N VAL A 91 4.14 -2.42 -0.61
CA VAL A 91 2.77 -2.92 -0.48
C VAL A 91 2.77 -4.11 0.47
N ILE A 92 1.98 -4.04 1.54
CA ILE A 92 1.79 -5.12 2.50
C ILE A 92 0.31 -5.50 2.49
N ARG A 93 -0.01 -6.77 2.22
CA ARG A 93 -1.38 -7.29 2.16
C ARG A 93 -1.73 -8.02 3.46
N LYS A 94 -2.99 -8.01 3.90
CA LYS A 94 -3.39 -8.59 5.21
C LYS A 94 -3.03 -10.07 5.40
N THR A 95 -3.10 -10.89 4.36
CA THR A 95 -2.67 -12.30 4.45
C THR A 95 -1.16 -12.42 4.74
N GLU A 96 -0.37 -11.47 4.25
CA GLU A 96 1.06 -11.32 4.59
C GLU A 96 1.27 -10.60 5.92
N PHE A 97 0.30 -9.79 6.37
CA PHE A 97 0.28 -9.15 7.68
C PHE A 97 -0.14 -10.10 8.82
N ASP A 98 -0.55 -11.34 8.53
CA ASP A 98 -0.83 -12.34 9.57
C ASP A 98 0.45 -13.02 10.05
N VAL A 99 1.34 -12.22 10.64
CA VAL A 99 2.53 -12.70 11.34
C VAL A 99 2.40 -12.25 12.79
N ARG A 100 1.84 -13.11 13.65
CA ARG A 100 2.00 -12.99 15.11
C ARG A 100 1.47 -11.67 15.71
N SER A 101 0.18 -11.39 15.59
CA SER A 101 -0.50 -10.36 16.41
C SER A 101 -0.54 -10.76 17.90
N THR A 102 0.62 -10.82 18.55
CA THR A 102 0.75 -10.70 20.01
C THR A 102 1.08 -9.25 20.35
N VAL A 103 0.12 -8.36 20.13
CA VAL A 103 0.11 -7.10 20.90
C VAL A 103 -0.25 -7.49 22.33
N ARG A 104 0.75 -7.71 23.20
CA ARG A 104 0.49 -7.65 24.64
C ARG A 104 0.08 -6.21 24.94
N PRO A 105 -1.11 -5.93 25.51
CA PRO A 105 -1.43 -4.60 25.97
C PRO A 105 -0.40 -4.24 27.05
N ARG A 106 0.37 -3.18 26.82
CA ARG A 106 1.18 -2.57 27.87
C ARG A 106 0.19 -2.00 28.87
N ARG A 107 -0.02 -2.71 30.00
CA ARG A 107 -0.70 -2.13 31.17
C ARG A 107 0.05 -0.85 31.51
N ILE A 108 -0.58 0.29 31.29
CA ILE A 108 -0.20 1.52 31.94
C ILE A 108 -0.64 1.32 33.39
N VAL A 109 0.32 1.05 34.27
CA VAL A 109 0.13 1.18 35.70
C VAL A 109 0.24 2.68 35.96
N ALA A 110 -0.88 3.31 36.29
CA ALA A 110 -0.85 4.59 36.98
C ALA A 110 -0.65 4.27 38.47
N ASP A 111 0.30 4.99 39.07
CA ASP A 111 0.64 4.98 40.50
C ASP A 111 -0.56 5.42 41.36
#